data_AF-T4VHD9-F1
#
_entry.id   AF-T4VHD9-F1
#
_cell.length_a   1.000
_cell.length_b   1.000
_cell.length_c   1.000
_cell.angle_alpha   90.00
_cell.angle_beta   90.00
_cell.angle_gamma   90.00
#
_symmetry.space_group_name_H-M   'P 1'
#
loop_
_entity.id
_entity.type
_entity.pdbx_description
1 polymer ?
#
loop_
_entity_poly.entity_id
_entity_poly.type
_entity_poly.pdbx_seq_one_letter_code
_entity_poly.pdbx_strand_id
1 'polypeptide(L)'
;MILWFLVISGILILVSGIYFLVTNYRQGKYIKGYGLLSYVGFVMVLLGAILLMEPIFITLPGNFSNIAPVVITMFTCAIAGKLLLKPTFLRNKNKTL
;
A
#
# COMPACT_ATOMS: atom_id res chain seq x y z
N MET A 1 0.64 -15.28 15.04
CA MET A 1 -0.17 -14.19 15.68
C MET A 1 0.45 -12.82 15.49
N ILE A 2 1.74 -12.60 15.75
CA ILE A 2 2.41 -11.28 15.61
C ILE A 2 2.28 -10.68 14.19
N LEU A 3 2.44 -11.50 13.15
CA LEU A 3 2.33 -11.06 11.75
C LEU A 3 0.92 -10.57 11.40
N TRP A 4 -0.11 -11.22 11.94
CA TRP A 4 -1.49 -10.78 11.77
C TRP A 4 -1.73 -9.42 12.43
N PHE A 5 -1.17 -9.17 13.61
CA PHE A 5 -1.21 -7.85 14.23
C PHE A 5 -0.49 -6.78 13.40
N LEU A 6 0.65 -7.12 12.78
CA LEU A 6 1.36 -6.23 11.87
C LEU A 6 0.51 -5.85 10.66
N VAL A 7 -0.15 -6.84 10.03
CA VAL A 7 -1.03 -6.59 8.88
C VAL A 7 -2.26 -5.76 9.28
N ILE A 8 -2.94 -6.11 10.37
CA ILE A 8 -4.15 -5.41 10.83
C ILE A 8 -3.81 -3.96 11.21
N SER A 9 -2.75 -3.74 11.99
CA SER A 9 -2.30 -2.39 12.34
C SER A 9 -1.86 -1.59 11.11
N GLY A 10 -1.16 -2.22 10.17
CA GLY A 10 -0.80 -1.62 8.88
C GLY A 10 -2.03 -1.18 8.07
N ILE A 11 -3.08 -2.01 8.01
CA ILE A 11 -4.34 -1.68 7.33
C ILE A 11 -5.00 -0.48 7.99
N LEU A 12 -5.09 -0.45 9.33
CA LEU A 12 -5.68 0.68 10.06
C LEU A 12 -4.92 1.99 9.79
N ILE A 13 -3.60 1.95 9.81
CA ILE A 13 -2.74 3.11 9.50
C ILE A 13 -2.92 3.56 8.05
N LEU A 14 -2.95 2.60 7.10
CA LEU A 14 -3.13 2.89 5.68
C LEU A 14 -4.50 3.52 5.40
N VAL A 15 -5.57 2.95 5.92
CA VAL A 15 -6.93 3.46 5.74
C VAL A 15 -7.07 4.83 6.37
N SER A 16 -6.56 5.04 7.58
CA SER A 16 -6.55 6.34 8.24
C SER A 16 -5.76 7.37 7.43
N GLY A 17 -4.55 7.02 6.98
CA GLY A 17 -3.70 7.88 6.16
C GLY A 17 -4.38 8.31 4.87
N ILE A 18 -5.00 7.37 4.15
CA ILE A 18 -5.73 7.65 2.90
C ILE A 18 -6.96 8.51 3.20
N TYR A 19 -7.71 8.19 4.25
CA TYR A 19 -8.91 8.95 4.63
C TYR A 19 -8.59 10.41 4.93
N PHE A 20 -7.56 10.66 5.75
CA PHE A 20 -7.08 12.02 6.04
C PHE A 20 -6.52 12.70 4.80
N LEU A 21 -5.78 11.98 3.95
CA LEU A 21 -5.26 12.51 2.70
C LEU A 21 -6.40 12.99 1.81
N VAL A 22 -7.42 12.16 1.56
CA VAL A 22 -8.58 12.49 0.71
C VAL A 22 -9.40 13.64 1.30
N THR A 23 -9.67 13.61 2.61
CA THR A 23 -10.47 14.63 3.31
C THR A 23 -9.80 16.00 3.24
N ASN A 24 -8.49 16.08 3.52
CA ASN A 24 -7.75 17.33 3.47
C ASN A 24 -7.50 17.81 2.03
N TYR A 25 -7.34 16.89 1.07
CA TYR A 25 -7.27 17.25 -0.35
C TYR A 25 -8.56 17.92 -0.82
N ARG A 26 -9.72 17.44 -0.36
CA ARG A 26 -11.03 18.04 -0.69
C ARG A 26 -11.16 19.47 -0.18
N GLN A 27 -10.43 19.84 0.86
CA GLN A 27 -10.37 21.19 1.43
C GLN A 27 -9.21 22.05 0.86
N GLY A 28 -8.48 21.56 -0.16
CA GLY A 28 -7.38 22.29 -0.80
C GLY A 28 -6.08 22.33 0.00
N LYS A 29 -6.03 21.72 1.18
CA LYS A 29 -4.82 21.65 2.02
C LYS A 29 -4.15 20.29 1.85
N TYR A 30 -3.33 20.14 0.82
CA TYR A 30 -2.53 18.92 0.68
C TYR A 30 -1.40 18.88 1.71
N ILE A 31 -1.53 18.03 2.71
CA ILE A 31 -0.48 17.79 3.71
C ILE A 31 0.27 16.52 3.34
N LYS A 32 1.53 16.68 2.90
CA LYS A 32 2.44 15.58 2.51
C LYS A 32 2.58 14.50 3.60
N GLY A 33 2.42 14.87 4.87
CA GLY A 33 2.48 13.97 6.02
C GLY A 33 1.46 12.82 5.98
N TYR A 34 0.24 13.04 5.47
CA TYR A 34 -0.75 11.96 5.35
C TYR A 34 -0.42 10.97 4.23
N GLY A 35 0.28 11.44 3.19
CA GLY A 35 0.86 10.57 2.16
C GLY A 35 1.91 9.66 2.76
N LEU A 36 2.85 10.22 3.52
CA LEU A 36 3.87 9.45 4.27
C LEU A 36 3.23 8.44 5.22
N LEU A 37 2.19 8.83 5.97
CA LEU A 37 1.47 7.92 6.86
C LEU A 37 0.87 6.72 6.09
N SER A 38 0.28 6.99 4.92
CA SER A 38 -0.27 5.95 4.05
C SER A 38 0.83 5.01 3.53
N TYR A 39 2.00 5.53 3.18
CA TYR A 39 3.15 4.71 2.79
C TYR A 39 3.66 3.84 3.93
N VAL A 40 3.73 4.36 5.16
CA VAL A 40 4.13 3.57 6.33
C VAL A 40 3.15 2.42 6.57
N GLY A 41 1.84 2.70 6.53
CA GLY A 41 0.82 1.66 6.61
C GLY A 41 0.95 0.62 5.49
N PHE A 42 1.20 1.07 4.26
CA PHE A 42 1.39 0.18 3.11
C PHE A 42 2.59 -0.76 3.29
N VAL A 43 3.74 -0.23 3.71
CA VAL A 43 4.95 -1.03 3.93
C VAL A 43 4.72 -2.08 5.03
N MET A 44 4.03 -1.71 6.11
CA MET A 44 3.68 -2.65 7.18
C MET A 44 2.79 -3.80 6.69
N VAL A 45 1.75 -3.49 5.90
CA VAL A 45 0.87 -4.51 5.31
C VAL A 45 1.64 -5.40 4.34
N LEU A 46 2.45 -4.82 3.47
CA LEU A 46 3.23 -5.54 2.47
C LEU A 46 4.21 -6.51 3.14
N LEU A 47 4.98 -6.03 4.12
CA LEU A 47 5.94 -6.84 4.87
C LEU A 47 5.24 -8.00 5.60
N GLY A 48 4.14 -7.69 6.28
CA GLY A 48 3.35 -8.70 7.00
C GLY A 48 2.74 -9.75 6.08
N ALA A 49 2.23 -9.33 4.91
CA ALA A 49 1.65 -10.22 3.92
C ALA A 49 2.71 -11.15 3.29
N ILE A 50 3.90 -10.63 2.96
CA ILE A 50 5.00 -11.42 2.40
C ILE A 50 5.44 -12.49 3.42
N LEU A 51 5.62 -12.11 4.68
CA LEU A 51 6.00 -13.03 5.75
C LEU A 51 4.90 -14.06 6.06
N LEU A 52 3.62 -13.70 5.91
CA LEU A 52 2.51 -14.67 6.03
C LEU A 52 2.46 -15.64 4.84
N MET A 53 2.86 -15.21 3.64
CA MET A 53 2.92 -16.05 2.44
C MET A 53 4.24 -16.80 2.29
N GLU A 54 5.24 -16.56 3.12
CA GLU A 54 6.51 -17.31 3.15
C GLU A 54 6.34 -18.84 3.04
N PRO A 55 5.46 -19.52 3.81
CA PRO A 55 5.24 -20.96 3.66
C PRO A 55 4.74 -21.38 2.27
N ILE A 56 4.04 -20.48 1.57
CA ILE A 56 3.60 -20.70 0.19
C ILE A 56 4.79 -20.53 -0.74
N PHE A 57 5.61 -19.50 -0.56
CA PHE A 57 6.78 -19.27 -1.42
C PHE A 57 7.83 -20.37 -1.33
N ILE A 58 8.08 -20.94 -0.15
CA ILE A 58 9.05 -22.04 0.02
C ILE A 58 8.58 -23.36 -0.61
N THR A 59 7.28 -23.51 -0.88
CA THR A 59 6.73 -24.71 -1.53
C THR A 59 6.73 -24.62 -3.05
N LEU A 60 7.08 -23.47 -3.63
CA LEU A 60 7.21 -23.33 -5.08
C LEU A 60 8.51 -23.99 -5.59
N PRO A 61 8.47 -24.74 -6.71
CA PRO A 61 9.62 -25.45 -7.23
C PRO A 61 10.68 -24.50 -7.83
N GLY A 62 11.95 -24.78 -7.52
CA GLY A 62 13.12 -24.15 -8.13
C GLY A 62 13.23 -22.64 -7.85
N ASN A 63 13.70 -21.87 -8.83
CA ASN A 63 13.95 -20.43 -8.69
C ASN A 63 12.68 -19.60 -8.44
N PHE A 64 11.48 -20.17 -8.61
CA PHE A 64 10.23 -19.46 -8.37
C PHE A 64 10.02 -19.08 -6.90
N SER A 65 10.56 -19.86 -5.97
CA SER A 65 10.48 -19.56 -4.53
C SER A 65 11.05 -18.18 -4.16
N ASN A 66 12.14 -17.78 -4.82
CA ASN A 66 12.79 -16.48 -4.60
C ASN A 66 12.24 -15.38 -5.50
N ILE A 67 11.81 -15.72 -6.73
CA ILE A 67 11.37 -14.73 -7.71
C ILE A 67 9.94 -14.25 -7.42
N ALA A 68 9.04 -15.14 -7.00
CA ALA A 68 7.64 -14.81 -6.73
C ALA A 68 7.45 -13.66 -5.73
N PRO A 69 8.07 -13.66 -4.52
CA PRO A 69 7.90 -12.56 -3.57
C PRO A 69 8.43 -11.23 -4.12
N VAL A 70 9.52 -11.25 -4.89
CA VAL A 70 10.10 -10.03 -5.51
C VAL A 70 9.15 -9.46 -6.56
N VAL A 71 8.60 -10.31 -7.42
CA VAL A 71 7.65 -9.90 -8.47
C VAL A 71 6.38 -9.34 -7.87
N ILE A 72 5.80 -10.02 -6.87
CA ILE A 72 4.61 -9.54 -6.15
C ILE A 72 4.90 -8.18 -5.53
N THR A 73 6.04 -8.03 -4.84
CA THR A 73 6.46 -6.77 -4.23
C THR A 73 6.57 -5.64 -5.25
N MET A 74 7.21 -5.87 -6.39
CA MET A 74 7.32 -4.87 -7.46
C MET A 74 5.95 -4.45 -8.00
N PHE A 75 5.07 -5.41 -8.28
CA PHE A 75 3.72 -5.11 -8.78
C PHE A 75 2.89 -4.33 -7.75
N THR A 76 2.90 -4.76 -6.48
CA THR A 76 2.16 -4.05 -5.42
C THR A 76 2.69 -2.64 -5.22
N CYS A 77 4.02 -2.45 -5.20
CA CYS A 77 4.63 -1.12 -5.10
C CYS A 77 4.32 -0.23 -6.31
N ALA A 78 4.30 -0.79 -7.54
CA ALA A 78 3.94 -0.03 -8.73
C ALA A 78 2.47 0.44 -8.69
N ILE A 79 1.55 -0.43 -8.26
CA ILE A 79 0.12 -0.10 -8.11
C ILE A 79 -0.07 0.92 -7.00
N ALA A 80 0.52 0.70 -5.82
CA ALA A 80 0.42 1.61 -4.68
C ALA A 80 1.07 2.97 -4.98
N GLY A 81 2.21 2.98 -5.65
CA GLY A 81 2.86 4.20 -6.12
C GLY A 81 1.96 4.98 -7.07
N LYS A 82 1.30 4.32 -8.03
CA LYS A 82 0.29 5.00 -8.88
C LYS A 82 -0.89 5.52 -8.08
N LEU A 83 -1.40 4.75 -7.12
CA LEU A 83 -2.53 5.12 -6.26
C LEU A 83 -2.22 6.33 -5.37
N LEU A 84 -1.02 6.38 -4.79
CA LEU A 84 -0.59 7.37 -3.81
C LEU A 84 0.04 8.62 -4.45
N LEU A 85 0.85 8.47 -5.51
CA LEU A 85 1.51 9.60 -6.20
C LEU A 85 0.58 10.31 -7.16
N LYS A 86 -0.31 9.57 -7.83
CA LYS A 86 -1.21 10.12 -8.84
C LYS A 86 -2.62 9.58 -8.59
N PRO A 87 -3.24 9.92 -7.44
CA PRO A 87 -4.55 9.42 -7.08
C PRO A 87 -5.54 9.71 -8.20
N THR A 88 -5.89 8.68 -8.96
CA THR A 88 -6.77 8.78 -10.13
C THR A 88 -8.14 9.36 -9.76
N PHE A 89 -8.50 9.24 -8.48
CA PHE A 89 -9.69 9.84 -7.86
C PHE A 89 -9.75 11.37 -7.98
N LEU A 90 -8.60 12.05 -8.12
CA LEU A 90 -8.54 13.51 -8.32
C LEU A 90 -8.69 13.94 -9.78
N ARG A 91 -8.44 13.03 -10.74
CA ARG A 91 -8.45 13.36 -12.18
C ARG A 91 -9.86 13.68 -12.71
N ASN A 92 -10.91 13.27 -12.00
CA ASN A 92 -12.29 13.49 -12.45
C ASN A 92 -12.87 14.88 -12.09
N LYS A 93 -12.16 15.71 -11.31
CA LYS A 93 -12.65 17.07 -10.99
C LYS A 93 -12.25 18.15 -11.99
N ASN A 94 -11.25 17.91 -12.84
CA ASN A 94 -10.78 18.90 -13.83
C ASN A 94 -11.40 18.72 -15.22
N LYS A 95 -12.45 17.91 -15.38
CA LYS A 95 -13.14 17.70 -16.67
C LYS A 95 -14.49 18.42 -16.80
N THR A 96 -14.88 19.19 -15.80
CA THR A 96 -16.03 20.11 -15.86
C THR A 96 -15.51 21.53 -15.69
N LEU A 97 -14.88 22.04 -16.74
CA LEU A 97 -14.70 23.46 -16.99
C LEU A 97 -14.76 23.67 -18.51
#